data_AF-A0A934E029-F1
#
_entry.id   AF-A0A934E029-F1
#
_cell.length_a   1.000
_cell.length_b   1.000
_cell.length_c   1.000
_cell.angle_alpha   90.00
_cell.angle_beta   90.00
_cell.angle_gamma   90.00
#
_symmetry.space_group_name_H-M   'P 1'
#
loop_
_entity.id
_entity.type
_entity.pdbx_description
1 polymer ?
#
loop_
_entity_poly.entity_id
_entity_poly.type
_entity_poly.pdbx_seq_one_letter_code
_entity_poly.pdbx_strand_id
1 'polypeptide(L)'
;LQRKGVRPVFAHPERCAEFQELPRAEEATRLGAVLQLDLGSLAGTYGRQAKKTALRLLEAGLYSLAATDLHEASSSERWVRQALKELENRAGRAGLTRLLAENPARLLRDEELS
;
A
#
# COMPACT_ATOMS: atom_id res chain seq x y z
N LEU A 1 -13.23 -14.13 -8.15
CA LEU A 1 -12.91 -14.00 -6.71
C LEU A 1 -14.09 -13.40 -5.93
N GLN A 2 -14.67 -12.28 -6.35
CA GLN A 2 -15.86 -11.69 -5.69
C GLN A 2 -17.10 -12.59 -5.68
N ARG A 3 -17.29 -13.44 -6.70
CA ARG A 3 -18.35 -14.46 -6.73
C ARG A 3 -18.25 -15.52 -5.62
N LYS A 4 -17.17 -15.55 -4.84
CA LYS A 4 -16.97 -16.46 -3.70
C LYS A 4 -17.03 -15.76 -2.33
N GLY A 5 -17.42 -14.48 -2.28
CA GLY A 5 -17.45 -13.71 -1.03
C GLY A 5 -16.08 -13.33 -0.47
N VAL A 6 -15.03 -13.37 -1.30
CA VAL A 6 -13.65 -13.01 -0.88
C VAL A 6 -13.30 -11.61 -1.38
N ARG A 7 -12.74 -10.80 -0.48
CA ARG A 7 -12.17 -9.48 -0.80
C ARG A 7 -10.69 -9.64 -1.21
N PRO A 8 -10.33 -9.47 -2.49
CA PRO A 8 -8.93 -9.64 -2.91
C PRO A 8 -8.07 -8.49 -2.38
N VAL A 9 -6.90 -8.84 -1.83
CA VAL A 9 -5.84 -7.89 -1.47
C VAL A 9 -4.70 -8.06 -2.47
N PHE A 10 -4.45 -7.05 -3.28
CA PHE A 10 -3.26 -6.99 -4.13
C PHE A 10 -2.09 -6.50 -3.28
N ALA A 11 -1.18 -7.42 -2.98
CA ALA A 11 0.09 -7.08 -2.36
C ALA A 11 0.94 -6.26 -3.34
N HIS A 12 1.53 -5.18 -2.82
CA HIS A 12 2.56 -4.36 -3.47
C HIS A 12 2.35 -4.14 -4.98
N PRO A 13 1.18 -3.64 -5.42
CA PRO A 13 0.85 -3.49 -6.84
C PRO A 13 1.83 -2.56 -7.57
N GLU A 14 2.46 -1.61 -6.88
CA GLU A 14 3.46 -0.72 -7.45
C GLU A 14 4.69 -1.42 -8.04
N ARG A 15 4.93 -2.68 -7.67
CA ARG A 15 6.02 -3.53 -8.20
C ARG A 15 5.60 -4.29 -9.48
N CYS A 16 4.32 -4.25 -9.84
CA CYS A 16 3.73 -4.94 -10.97
C CYS A 16 3.59 -3.99 -12.17
N ALA A 17 3.98 -4.43 -13.37
CA ALA A 17 3.98 -3.57 -14.57
C ALA A 17 2.56 -3.06 -14.92
N GLU A 18 1.57 -3.92 -14.72
CA GLU A 18 0.15 -3.70 -14.99
C GLU A 18 -0.45 -2.57 -14.15
N PHE A 19 0.12 -2.29 -12.98
CA PHE A 19 -0.33 -1.24 -12.06
C PHE A 19 0.53 0.03 -12.14
N GLN A 20 1.50 0.09 -13.06
CA GLN A 20 2.23 1.33 -13.35
C GLN A 20 1.34 2.38 -14.02
N GLU A 21 0.29 1.91 -14.69
CA GLU A 21 -0.79 2.73 -15.23
C GLU A 21 -1.91 2.91 -14.21
N LEU A 22 -2.20 4.17 -13.87
CA LEU A 22 -3.19 4.54 -12.87
C LEU A 22 -4.60 3.95 -13.13
N PRO A 23 -5.11 3.91 -14.38
CA PRO A 23 -6.44 3.38 -14.67
C PRO A 23 -6.65 1.93 -14.23
N ARG A 24 -5.59 1.10 -14.22
CA ARG A 24 -5.70 -0.30 -13.80
C ARG A 24 -5.88 -0.43 -12.30
N ALA A 25 -5.18 0.38 -11.53
CA ALA A 25 -5.33 0.45 -10.08
C ALA A 25 -6.72 0.98 -9.70
N GLU A 26 -7.19 2.03 -10.38
CA GLU A 26 -8.55 2.58 -10.19
C GLU A 26 -9.65 1.57 -10.54
N GLU A 27 -9.47 0.81 -11.63
CA GLU A 27 -10.42 -0.25 -11.97
C GLU A 27 -10.45 -1.34 -10.90
N ALA A 28 -9.29 -1.77 -10.41
CA ALA A 28 -9.20 -2.78 -9.36
C ALA A 28 -9.90 -2.32 -8.07
N THR A 29 -9.63 -1.08 -7.62
CA THR A 29 -10.28 -0.52 -6.42
C THR A 29 -11.77 -0.33 -6.61
N ARG A 30 -12.22 0.18 -7.76
CA ARG A 30 -13.65 0.32 -8.10
C ARG A 30 -14.38 -1.01 -8.09
N LEU A 31 -13.72 -2.10 -8.52
CA LEU A 31 -14.30 -3.43 -8.44
C LEU A 31 -14.36 -3.94 -6.99
N GLY A 32 -13.68 -3.33 -6.02
CA GLY A 32 -13.68 -3.76 -4.62
C GLY A 32 -12.42 -4.54 -4.22
N ALA A 33 -11.34 -4.41 -4.98
CA ALA A 33 -10.04 -4.91 -4.56
C ALA A 33 -9.34 -3.92 -3.61
N VAL A 34 -8.62 -4.48 -2.65
CA VAL A 34 -7.80 -3.71 -1.70
C VAL A 34 -6.38 -3.68 -2.21
N LEU A 35 -5.77 -2.49 -2.22
CA LEU A 35 -4.35 -2.34 -2.54
C LEU A 35 -3.54 -2.15 -1.27
N GLN A 36 -2.45 -2.91 -1.14
CA GLN A 36 -1.50 -2.80 -0.04
C GLN A 36 -0.16 -2.24 -0.54
N LEU A 37 0.21 -1.07 -0.03
CA LEU A 37 1.50 -0.42 -0.30
C LEU A 37 2.63 -1.14 0.43
N ASP A 38 3.72 -1.44 -0.28
CA ASP A 38 4.99 -1.83 0.35
C ASP A 38 5.78 -0.58 0.75
N LEU A 39 6.05 -0.44 2.05
CA LEU A 39 6.83 0.67 2.59
C LEU A 39 8.24 0.75 1.99
N GLY A 40 8.84 -0.39 1.63
CA GLY A 40 10.14 -0.43 0.95
C GLY A 40 10.12 0.29 -0.39
N SER A 41 8.97 0.32 -1.09
CA SER A 41 8.81 1.07 -2.34
C SER A 41 8.96 2.59 -2.11
N LEU A 42 8.46 3.14 -0.99
CA LEU A 42 8.65 4.55 -0.64
C LEU A 42 10.11 4.88 -0.32
N ALA A 43 10.81 3.95 0.35
CA ALA A 43 12.24 4.08 0.62
C ALA A 43 13.10 3.92 -0.65
N GLY A 44 12.57 3.33 -1.71
CA GLY A 44 13.26 3.08 -2.98
C GLY A 44 14.00 1.74 -3.02
N THR A 45 13.71 0.82 -2.10
CA THR A 45 14.34 -0.51 -1.99
C THR A 45 14.16 -1.34 -3.27
N TYR A 46 13.05 -1.15 -3.98
CA TYR A 46 12.71 -1.89 -5.21
C TYR A 46 12.94 -1.07 -6.49
N GLY A 47 13.75 -0.02 -6.43
CA GLY A 47 14.13 0.80 -7.58
C GLY A 47 13.18 1.97 -7.88
N ARG A 48 13.60 2.79 -8.85
CA ARG A 48 12.96 4.09 -9.15
C ARG A 48 11.53 3.95 -9.66
N GLN A 49 11.25 2.92 -10.45
CA GLN A 49 9.92 2.73 -11.04
C GLN A 49 8.89 2.34 -9.97
N ALA A 50 9.21 1.38 -9.11
CA ALA A 50 8.35 1.00 -7.98
C ALA A 50 8.07 2.20 -7.07
N LYS A 51 9.10 3.00 -6.74
CA LYS A 51 8.92 4.23 -5.95
C LYS A 51 8.00 5.25 -6.63
N LYS A 52 8.17 5.47 -7.93
CA LYS A 52 7.34 6.40 -8.70
C LYS A 52 5.87 5.94 -8.70
N THR A 53 5.63 4.65 -8.95
CA THR A 53 4.28 4.08 -8.93
C THR A 53 3.67 4.13 -7.52
N ALA A 54 4.45 3.81 -6.48
CA ALA A 54 4.02 3.89 -5.09
C ALA A 54 3.51 5.29 -4.74
N LEU A 55 4.29 6.33 -5.07
CA LEU A 55 3.91 7.72 -4.81
C LEU A 55 2.66 8.12 -5.59
N ARG A 56 2.54 7.76 -6.88
CA ARG A 56 1.35 8.05 -7.69
C ARG A 56 0.09 7.41 -7.12
N LEU A 57 0.15 6.12 -6.74
CA LEU A 57 -0.99 5.41 -6.17
C LEU A 57 -1.36 5.96 -4.78
N LEU A 58 -0.37 6.38 -4.00
CA LEU A 58 -0.58 7.02 -2.69
C LEU A 58 -1.25 8.39 -2.83
N GLU A 59 -0.76 9.24 -3.73
CA GLU A 59 -1.31 10.57 -4.02
C GLU A 59 -2.74 10.49 -4.59
N ALA A 60 -3.04 9.43 -5.35
CA ALA A 60 -4.39 9.13 -5.83
C ALA A 60 -5.31 8.52 -4.75
N GLY A 61 -4.81 8.26 -3.53
CA GLY A 61 -5.60 7.70 -2.44
C GLY A 61 -6.04 6.24 -2.64
N LEU A 62 -5.37 5.49 -3.52
CA LEU A 62 -5.81 4.15 -3.93
C LEU A 62 -5.40 3.02 -2.98
N TYR A 63 -4.47 3.29 -2.05
CA TYR A 63 -4.11 2.33 -1.01
C TYR A 63 -5.10 2.36 0.15
N SER A 64 -5.46 1.17 0.62
CA SER A 64 -6.18 1.00 1.88
C SER A 64 -5.29 0.43 2.98
N LEU A 65 -4.15 -0.18 2.62
CA LEU A 65 -3.21 -0.79 3.57
C LEU A 65 -1.78 -0.38 3.24
N ALA A 66 -0.91 -0.39 4.24
CA ALA A 66 0.52 -0.37 4.07
C ALA A 66 1.17 -1.44 4.95
N ALA A 67 2.24 -2.07 4.46
CA ALA A 67 3.01 -3.06 5.19
C ALA A 67 4.48 -3.02 4.77
N THR A 68 5.34 -3.65 5.55
CA THR A 68 6.78 -3.64 5.29
C THR A 68 7.26 -4.75 4.35
N ASP A 69 6.48 -5.81 4.16
CA ASP A 69 6.91 -7.03 3.46
C ASP A 69 8.28 -7.55 3.95
N LEU A 70 8.52 -7.43 5.27
CA LEU A 70 9.82 -7.73 5.86
C LEU A 70 10.08 -9.24 5.96
N HIS A 71 11.23 -9.63 5.43
CA HIS A 71 11.76 -10.99 5.55
C HIS A 71 12.86 -11.10 6.62
N GLU A 72 13.52 -9.98 6.97
CA GLU A 72 14.54 -9.92 8.02
C GLU A 72 14.58 -8.53 8.70
N ALA A 73 14.59 -8.50 10.04
CA ALA A 73 14.53 -7.23 10.80
C ALA A 73 15.88 -6.50 10.88
N SER A 74 17.00 -7.21 10.95
CA SER A 74 18.34 -6.71 11.31
C SER A 74 18.83 -5.55 10.42
N SER A 75 18.50 -5.59 9.12
CA SER A 75 18.94 -4.63 8.12
C SER A 75 17.86 -3.60 7.72
N SER A 76 16.69 -3.67 8.36
CA SER A 76 15.51 -2.94 7.90
C SER A 76 15.28 -1.57 8.52
N GLU A 77 15.80 -1.35 9.72
CA GLU A 77 15.43 -0.21 10.56
C GLU A 77 15.58 1.13 9.82
N ARG A 78 16.71 1.30 9.13
CA ARG A 78 17.03 2.54 8.42
C ARG A 78 16.00 2.86 7.34
N TRP A 79 15.66 1.89 6.49
CA TRP A 79 14.75 2.13 5.38
C TRP A 79 13.30 2.21 5.86
N VAL A 80 12.91 1.45 6.90
CA VAL A 80 11.57 1.53 7.49
C VAL A 80 11.33 2.92 8.06
N ARG A 81 12.27 3.47 8.82
CA ARG A 81 12.18 4.86 9.33
C ARG A 81 12.02 5.87 8.20
N GLN A 82 12.78 5.70 7.11
CA GLN A 82 12.68 6.57 5.94
C GLN A 82 11.31 6.45 5.25
N ALA A 83 10.79 5.23 5.09
CA ALA A 83 9.49 4.97 4.48
C ALA A 83 8.34 5.56 5.30
N LEU A 84 8.37 5.40 6.63
CA LEU A 84 7.36 5.98 7.53
C LEU A 84 7.34 7.51 7.46
N LYS A 85 8.52 8.14 7.43
CA LYS A 85 8.62 9.59 7.26
C LYS A 85 8.06 10.04 5.90
N GLU A 86 8.38 9.33 4.82
CA GLU A 86 7.84 9.66 3.50
C GLU A 86 6.31 9.48 3.45
N LEU A 87 5.79 8.40 4.04
CA LEU A 87 4.36 8.16 4.14
C LEU A 87 3.65 9.28 4.90
N GLU A 88 4.18 9.69 6.06
CA GLU A 88 3.61 10.79 6.83
C GLU A 88 3.67 12.12 6.07
N ASN A 89 4.77 12.42 5.38
CA ASN A 89 4.90 13.65 4.60
C ASN A 89 3.86 13.73 3.47
N ARG A 90 3.49 12.60 2.88
CA ARG A 90 2.58 12.52 1.73
C ARG A 90 1.12 12.41 2.13
N ALA A 91 0.82 11.58 3.13
CA ALA A 91 -0.54 11.22 3.53
C ALA A 91 -0.97 11.86 4.87
N GLY A 92 -0.07 12.59 5.52
CA GLY A 92 -0.28 13.14 6.86
C GLY A 92 -0.31 12.07 7.94
N ARG A 93 -0.41 12.53 9.21
CA ARG A 93 -0.54 11.63 10.36
C ARG A 93 -1.80 10.76 10.27
N ALA A 94 -2.90 11.33 9.78
CA ALA A 94 -4.16 10.60 9.58
C ALA A 94 -4.01 9.47 8.55
N GLY A 95 -3.39 9.72 7.40
CA GLY A 95 -3.15 8.68 6.40
C GLY A 95 -2.19 7.60 6.90
N LEU A 96 -1.15 7.98 7.67
CA LEU A 96 -0.25 7.02 8.30
C LEU A 96 -1.01 6.09 9.26
N THR A 97 -1.83 6.63 10.16
CA THR A 97 -2.64 5.84 11.09
C THR A 97 -3.66 4.96 10.36
N ARG A 98 -4.34 5.51 9.35
CA ARG A 98 -5.33 4.79 8.55
C ARG A 98 -4.72 3.55 7.88
N LEU A 99 -3.59 3.72 7.19
CA LEU A 99 -2.96 2.67 6.38
C LEU A 99 -2.24 1.60 7.21
N LEU A 100 -1.67 1.96 8.37
CA LEU A 100 -0.85 1.05 9.18
C LEU A 100 -1.56 0.48 10.41
N ALA A 101 -2.66 1.07 10.86
CA ALA A 101 -3.34 0.64 12.09
C ALA A 101 -4.84 0.41 11.89
N GLU A 102 -5.59 1.42 11.44
CA GLU A 102 -7.06 1.33 11.40
C GLU A 102 -7.58 0.34 10.37
N ASN A 103 -7.16 0.47 9.11
CA ASN A 103 -7.61 -0.42 8.05
C ASN A 103 -7.09 -1.86 8.22
N PRO A 104 -5.83 -2.11 8.64
CA PRO A 104 -5.42 -3.45 9.04
C PRO A 104 -6.28 -4.06 10.15
N ALA A 105 -6.62 -3.29 11.20
CA ALA A 105 -7.49 -3.78 12.27
C ALA A 105 -8.91 -4.09 11.79
N ARG A 106 -9.48 -3.24 10.92
CA ARG A 106 -10.79 -3.49 10.28
C ARG A 106 -10.75 -4.73 9.40
N LEU A 107 -9.71 -4.90 8.59
CA LEU A 107 -9.53 -6.09 7.74
C LEU A 107 -9.54 -7.38 8.57
N LEU A 108 -8.83 -7.40 9.71
CA LEU A 108 -8.79 -8.56 10.60
C LEU A 108 -10.14 -8.87 11.27
N ARG A 109 -11.04 -7.90 11.35
CA ARG A 109 -12.41 -8.04 11.88
C ARG A 109 -13.47 -8.24 10.80
N ASP A 110 -13.05 -8.36 9.54
CA ASP A 110 -13.96 -8.40 8.37
C ASP A 110 -14.88 -7.17 8.25
N GLU A 111 -14.38 -6.00 8.68
CA GLU A 111 -15.08 -4.71 8.61
C GLU A 111 -14.78 -3.99 7.28
N GLU A 112 -15.60 -2.99 6.95
CA GLU A 112 -15.38 -2.09 5.81
C GLU A 112 -14.18 -1.15 6.04
N LEU A 113 -13.34 -1.01 5.01
CA LEU A 113 -12.15 -0.16 5.06
C LEU A 113 -12.51 1.31 4.81
N SER A 114 -11.76 2.22 5.42
CA SER A 114 -11.91 3.67 5.24
C SER A 114 -10.90 4.31 4.31
#